data_AF-A0A838D0P8-F1
#
_entry.id   AF-A0A838D0P8-F1
#
_cell.length_a   1.000
_cell.length_b   1.000
_cell.length_c   1.000
_cell.angle_alpha   90.00
_cell.angle_beta   90.00
_cell.angle_gamma   90.00
#
_symmetry.space_group_name_H-M   'P 1'
#
loop_
_entity.id
_entity.type
_entity.pdbx_description
1 polymer ?
#
loop_
_entity_poly.entity_id
_entity_poly.type
_entity_poly.pdbx_seq_one_letter_code
_entity_poly.pdbx_strand_id
1 'polypeptide(L)'
;MSLRPLAVMLVVQVLIGIGLVVWGLQGFPLPGGGDDERGEASAATTREWSVNRFDAGRAFRLTAFQTEQVGPRPAGSDASARLRDFLVERVPRGRTESIPDHPELRNVVGHIPGRKPA
;
A
#
# COMPACT_ATOMS: atom_id res chain seq x y z
N MET A 1 1.69 20.36 45.64
CA MET A 1 1.19 19.55 44.50
C MET A 1 0.46 18.34 45.09
N SER A 2 -0.87 18.30 45.01
CA SER A 2 -1.65 17.16 45.50
C SER A 2 -1.44 15.97 44.56
N LEU A 3 -0.90 14.86 45.07
CA LEU A 3 -0.64 13.65 44.26
C LEU A 3 -1.93 12.93 43.83
N ARG A 4 -3.04 13.18 44.52
CA ARG A 4 -4.34 12.52 44.29
C ARG A 4 -4.92 12.78 42.88
N PRO A 5 -5.00 14.02 42.37
CA PRO A 5 -5.46 14.26 40.99
C PRO A 5 -4.56 13.63 39.93
N LEU A 6 -3.25 13.57 40.16
CA LEU A 6 -2.32 12.93 39.22
C LEU A 6 -2.53 11.41 39.15
N ALA A 7 -2.76 10.76 40.30
CA ALA A 7 -3.06 9.34 40.36
C ALA A 7 -4.40 9.01 39.65
N VAL A 8 -5.41 9.85 39.82
CA VAL A 8 -6.70 9.69 39.11
C VAL A 8 -6.51 9.81 37.60
N MET A 9 -5.75 10.82 37.14
CA MET A 9 -5.49 11.01 35.72
C MET A 9 -4.68 9.86 35.10
N LEU A 10 -3.71 9.31 35.84
CA LEU A 10 -2.95 8.14 35.41
C LEU A 10 -3.86 6.92 35.24
N VAL A 11 -4.75 6.65 36.20
CA VAL A 11 -5.70 5.53 36.11
C VAL A 11 -6.61 5.70 34.90
N VAL A 12 -7.14 6.90 34.67
CA VAL A 12 -7.97 7.20 33.49
C VAL A 12 -7.18 6.96 32.19
N GLN A 13 -5.94 7.43 32.10
CA GLN A 13 -5.10 7.21 30.91
C GLN A 13 -4.84 5.73 30.64
N VAL A 14 -4.54 4.95 31.68
CA VAL A 14 -4.30 3.51 31.56
C VAL A 14 -5.57 2.79 31.09
N LEU A 15 -6.73 3.14 31.64
CA LEU A 15 -8.02 2.56 31.21
C LEU A 15 -8.34 2.89 29.76
N ILE A 16 -8.11 4.13 29.33
CA ILE A 16 -8.28 4.54 27.92
C ILE A 16 -7.32 3.78 27.02
N GLY A 17 -6.03 3.70 27.39
CA GLY A 17 -5.01 3.00 26.61
C GLY A 17 -5.32 1.51 26.43
N ILE A 18 -5.72 0.84 27.52
CA ILE A 18 -6.12 -0.58 27.48
C ILE A 18 -7.36 -0.75 26.59
N GLY A 19 -8.36 0.13 26.73
CA GLY A 19 -9.57 0.10 25.89
C GLY A 19 -9.24 0.23 24.40
N LEU A 20 -8.34 1.14 24.02
CA LEU A 20 -7.92 1.32 22.63
C LEU A 20 -7.18 0.10 22.07
N VAL A 21 -6.33 -0.55 22.87
CA VAL A 21 -5.64 -1.78 22.45
C VAL A 21 -6.61 -2.93 22.24
N VAL A 22 -7.53 -3.16 23.19
CA VAL A 22 -8.56 -4.20 23.07
C VAL A 22 -9.44 -3.96 21.85
N TRP A 23 -9.84 -2.70 21.62
CA TRP A 23 -10.68 -2.34 20.50
C TRP A 23 -9.96 -2.47 19.15
N GLY A 24 -8.68 -2.09 19.05
CA GLY A 24 -7.87 -2.30 17.85
C GLY A 24 -7.68 -3.78 17.49
N LEU A 25 -7.59 -4.66 18.49
CA LEU A 25 -7.49 -6.11 18.28
C LEU A 25 -8.80 -6.75 17.81
N GLN A 26 -9.96 -6.13 18.08
CA GLN A 26 -11.27 -6.60 17.65
C GLN A 26 -11.66 -6.09 16.24
N GLY A 27 -10.80 -5.29 15.61
CA GLY A 27 -11.07 -4.66 14.32
C GLY A 27 -11.70 -3.29 14.50
N PHE A 28 -11.02 -2.25 14.02
CA PHE A 28 -11.54 -0.88 14.02
C PHE A 28 -12.47 -0.70 12.80
N PRO A 29 -13.72 -0.25 12.98
CA PRO A 29 -14.63 0.05 11.87
C PRO A 29 -14.19 1.34 11.17
N LEU A 30 -13.10 1.26 10.40
CA LEU A 30 -12.67 2.33 9.51
C LEU A 30 -13.44 2.17 8.19
N PRO A 31 -14.10 3.21 7.66
CA PRO A 31 -14.69 3.16 6.34
C PRO A 31 -13.59 2.86 5.31
N GLY A 32 -13.60 1.65 4.75
CA GLY A 32 -12.60 1.14 3.81
C GLY A 32 -11.82 -0.10 4.25
N GLY A 33 -11.99 -0.58 5.49
CA GLY A 33 -11.52 -1.90 5.91
C GLY A 33 -12.51 -2.96 5.45
N GLY A 34 -12.34 -3.47 4.24
CA GLY A 34 -13.21 -4.50 3.67
C GLY A 34 -13.26 -5.74 4.56
N ASP A 35 -14.46 -6.17 4.88
CA ASP A 35 -14.74 -7.46 5.46
C ASP A 35 -14.27 -8.49 4.43
N ASP A 36 -13.16 -9.17 4.71
CA ASP A 36 -12.70 -10.29 3.87
C ASP A 36 -13.68 -11.45 4.07
N GLU A 37 -14.85 -11.37 3.43
CA GLU A 37 -15.66 -12.52 3.11
C GLU A 37 -14.76 -13.44 2.26
N ARG A 38 -14.18 -14.43 2.94
CA ARG A 38 -13.36 -15.47 2.34
C ARG A 38 -14.27 -16.31 1.44
N GLY A 39 -14.51 -15.78 0.24
CA GLY A 39 -15.23 -16.48 -0.82
C GLY A 39 -14.57 -17.84 -1.03
N GLU A 40 -15.38 -18.89 -0.98
CA GLU A 40 -14.96 -20.24 -1.30
C GLU A 40 -14.37 -20.23 -2.71
N ALA A 41 -13.04 -20.20 -2.78
CA ALA A 41 -12.31 -20.29 -4.02
C ALA A 41 -12.62 -21.65 -4.64
N SER A 42 -13.33 -21.64 -5.77
CA SER A 42 -13.44 -22.76 -6.67
C SER A 42 -12.06 -23.41 -6.82
N ALA A 43 -11.98 -24.70 -6.53
CA ALA A 43 -10.75 -25.49 -6.54
C ALA A 43 -10.21 -25.66 -7.97
N ALA A 44 -9.73 -24.57 -8.55
CA ALA A 44 -8.76 -24.63 -9.62
C ALA A 44 -7.47 -25.17 -8.99
N THR A 45 -6.96 -26.28 -9.52
CA THR A 45 -5.62 -26.80 -9.23
C THR A 45 -4.61 -25.66 -9.37
N THR A 46 -4.27 -25.05 -8.23
CA THR A 46 -3.23 -24.03 -8.17
C THR A 46 -1.92 -24.79 -8.20
N ARG A 47 -1.19 -24.68 -9.32
CA ARG A 47 0.24 -24.99 -9.28
C ARG A 47 0.83 -24.14 -8.18
N GLU A 48 1.37 -24.79 -7.16
CA GLU A 48 2.09 -24.13 -6.09
C GLU A 48 3.31 -23.46 -6.72
N TRP A 49 3.25 -22.13 -6.88
CA TRP A 49 4.36 -21.35 -7.39
C TRP A 49 5.45 -21.40 -6.35
N SER A 50 6.42 -22.31 -6.54
CA SER A 50 7.38 -22.73 -5.51
C SER A 50 8.43 -21.67 -5.16
N VAL A 51 8.33 -20.44 -5.66
CA VAL A 51 9.36 -19.42 -5.44
C VAL A 51 8.76 -18.04 -5.17
N ASN A 52 8.56 -17.73 -3.90
CA ASN A 52 8.42 -16.35 -3.43
C ASN A 52 9.82 -15.74 -3.27
N ARG A 53 10.28 -14.97 -4.29
CA ARG A 53 11.55 -14.22 -4.25
C ARG A 53 11.34 -12.74 -3.91
N PHE A 54 10.33 -12.42 -3.10
CA PHE A 54 10.12 -11.03 -2.72
C PHE A 54 11.29 -10.52 -1.86
N ASP A 55 11.94 -9.46 -2.34
CA ASP A 55 13.02 -8.78 -1.62
C ASP A 55 12.45 -7.52 -0.96
N ALA A 56 12.15 -7.63 0.34
CA ALA A 56 11.59 -6.54 1.13
C ALA A 56 12.54 -5.33 1.22
N GLY A 57 13.86 -5.57 1.27
CA GLY A 57 14.85 -4.49 1.33
C GLY A 57 14.89 -3.69 0.03
N ARG A 58 14.84 -4.37 -1.12
CA ARG A 58 14.71 -3.71 -2.43
C ARG A 58 13.39 -2.95 -2.56
N ALA A 59 12.29 -3.53 -2.09
CA ALA A 59 10.99 -2.87 -2.10
C ALA A 59 11.00 -1.58 -1.26
N PHE A 60 11.55 -1.63 -0.03
CA PHE A 60 11.65 -0.45 0.82
C PHE A 60 12.54 0.64 0.20
N ARG A 61 13.70 0.29 -0.38
CA ARG A 61 14.56 1.26 -1.07
C ARG A 61 13.85 1.95 -2.24
N LEU A 62 12.99 1.23 -2.96
CA LEU A 62 12.19 1.79 -4.05
C LEU A 62 11.17 2.81 -3.52
N THR A 63 10.53 2.53 -2.40
CA THR A 63 9.60 3.46 -1.74
C THR A 63 10.33 4.67 -1.16
N ALA A 64 11.48 4.45 -0.50
CA ALA A 64 12.32 5.53 0.03
C ALA A 64 12.79 6.47 -1.08
N PHE A 65 13.29 5.94 -2.20
CA PHE A 65 13.65 6.75 -3.38
C PHE A 65 12.50 7.65 -3.83
N GLN A 66 11.29 7.10 -3.90
CA GLN A 66 10.12 7.85 -4.31
C GLN A 66 9.75 8.99 -3.36
N THR A 67 9.90 8.78 -2.05
CA THR A 67 9.57 9.80 -1.05
C THR A 67 10.69 10.84 -0.93
N GLU A 68 11.94 10.40 -0.88
CA GLU A 68 13.10 11.24 -0.58
C GLU A 68 13.59 12.04 -1.80
N GLN A 69 13.58 11.43 -3.00
CA GLN A 69 14.18 12.07 -4.19
C GLN A 69 13.14 12.72 -5.11
N VAL A 70 11.94 12.15 -5.20
CA VAL A 70 10.87 12.72 -6.04
C VAL A 70 10.02 13.71 -5.23
N GLY A 71 9.78 13.43 -3.95
CA GLY A 71 8.93 14.26 -3.09
C GLY A 71 7.44 14.12 -3.42
N PRO A 72 6.61 15.11 -3.01
CA PRO A 72 5.18 15.12 -3.33
C PRO A 72 4.92 14.98 -4.83
N ARG A 73 3.88 14.22 -5.20
CA ARG A 73 3.51 13.98 -6.60
C ARG A 73 2.10 14.48 -6.93
N PRO A 74 1.88 15.80 -6.94
CA PRO A 74 0.65 16.35 -7.51
C PRO A 74 0.48 15.88 -8.95
N ALA A 75 -0.78 15.67 -9.35
CA ALA A 75 -1.16 15.36 -10.72
C ALA A 75 -0.55 16.39 -11.72
N GLY A 76 -0.01 15.92 -12.83
CA GLY A 76 0.54 16.76 -13.89
C GLY A 76 1.87 17.47 -13.56
N SER A 77 2.45 17.27 -12.37
CA SER A 77 3.70 17.92 -11.97
C SER A 77 4.95 17.32 -12.63
N ASP A 78 6.03 18.09 -12.70
CA ASP A 78 7.36 17.61 -13.17
C ASP A 78 7.89 16.46 -12.31
N ALA A 79 7.57 16.44 -11.01
CA ALA A 79 7.91 15.33 -10.13
C ALA A 79 7.19 14.04 -10.55
N SER A 80 5.91 14.12 -10.88
CA SER A 80 5.13 12.98 -11.40
C SER A 80 5.64 12.51 -12.77
N ALA A 81 6.07 13.43 -13.64
CA ALA A 81 6.67 13.10 -14.94
C ALA A 81 8.01 12.38 -14.80
N ARG A 82 8.91 12.86 -13.92
CA ARG A 82 10.19 12.20 -13.62
C ARG A 82 9.99 10.79 -13.05
N LEU A 83 9.03 10.61 -12.15
CA LEU A 83 8.73 9.28 -11.62
C LEU A 83 8.17 8.35 -12.70
N ARG A 84 7.28 8.85 -13.56
CA ARG A 84 6.73 8.07 -14.68
C ARG A 84 7.86 7.51 -15.54
N ASP A 85 8.82 8.36 -15.95
CA ASP A 85 9.92 7.94 -16.81
C ASP A 85 10.80 6.89 -16.11
N PHE A 86 11.10 7.09 -14.83
CA PHE A 86 11.81 6.13 -14.00
C PHE A 86 11.10 4.77 -13.88
N LEU A 87 9.77 4.75 -13.80
CA LEU A 87 8.97 3.54 -13.68
C LEU A 87 8.86 2.79 -15.02
N VAL A 88 8.71 3.51 -16.14
CA VAL A 88 8.66 2.91 -17.49
C VAL A 88 9.89 2.04 -17.74
N GLU A 89 11.08 2.49 -17.33
CA GLU A 89 12.33 1.73 -17.46
C GLU A 89 12.39 0.45 -16.61
N ARG A 90 11.67 0.41 -15.49
CA ARG A 90 11.74 -0.68 -14.49
C ARG A 90 10.64 -1.71 -14.65
N VAL A 91 9.54 -1.33 -15.28
CA VAL A 91 8.40 -2.19 -15.52
C VAL A 91 8.67 -3.05 -16.76
N PRO A 92 8.44 -4.38 -16.70
CA PRO A 92 8.61 -5.24 -17.88
C PRO A 92 7.73 -4.77 -19.04
N ARG A 93 8.36 -4.45 -20.18
CA ARG A 93 7.68 -3.87 -21.36
C ARG A 93 6.86 -2.62 -21.00
N GLY A 94 7.44 -1.77 -20.15
CA GLY A 94 6.82 -0.53 -19.68
C GLY A 94 6.49 0.42 -20.83
N ARG A 95 5.29 1.00 -20.77
CA ARG A 95 4.86 2.09 -21.66
C ARG A 95 3.92 3.03 -20.92
N THR A 96 3.73 4.22 -21.50
CA THR A 96 2.75 5.18 -21.00
C THR A 96 1.44 5.09 -21.78
N GLU A 97 0.30 5.19 -21.09
CA GLU A 97 -1.01 5.29 -21.71
C GLU A 97 -1.71 6.59 -21.28
N SER A 98 -2.38 7.25 -22.22
CA SER A 98 -3.17 8.46 -21.93
C SER A 98 -4.45 8.09 -21.20
N ILE A 99 -4.91 8.96 -20.30
CA ILE A 99 -6.18 8.80 -19.60
C ILE A 99 -7.24 9.68 -20.31
N PRO A 100 -8.39 9.14 -20.71
CA PRO A 100 -9.51 9.95 -21.21
C PRO A 100 -9.88 11.05 -20.21
N ASP A 101 -10.23 12.23 -20.71
CA ASP A 101 -10.65 13.40 -19.92
C ASP A 101 -9.59 14.00 -18.97
N HIS A 102 -8.38 13.42 -18.91
CA HIS A 102 -7.26 13.86 -18.06
C HIS A 102 -5.94 13.91 -18.85
N PRO A 103 -5.76 14.91 -19.75
CA PRO A 103 -4.58 14.99 -20.63
C PRO A 103 -3.25 15.17 -19.89
N GLU A 104 -3.28 15.68 -18.67
CA GLU A 104 -2.14 15.87 -17.77
C GLU A 104 -1.68 14.57 -17.09
N LEU A 105 -2.49 13.52 -17.14
CA LEU A 105 -2.21 12.24 -16.48
C LEU A 105 -1.83 11.13 -17.46
N ARG A 106 -0.93 10.26 -17.00
CA ARG A 106 -0.49 9.09 -17.76
C ARG A 106 -0.35 7.88 -16.86
N ASN A 107 -0.93 6.76 -17.29
CA ASN A 107 -0.70 5.46 -16.66
C ASN A 107 0.64 4.90 -17.12
N VAL A 108 1.34 4.18 -16.24
CA VAL A 108 2.50 3.35 -16.59
C VAL A 108 2.06 1.90 -16.57
N VAL A 109 2.13 1.23 -17.72
CA VAL A 109 1.62 -0.14 -17.90
C VAL A 109 2.76 -1.08 -18.28
N GLY A 110 2.80 -2.24 -17.62
CA GLY A 110 3.70 -3.33 -17.95
C GLY A 110 2.99 -4.51 -18.57
N HIS A 111 3.72 -5.33 -19.33
CA HIS A 111 3.20 -6.55 -19.90
C HIS A 111 4.16 -7.73 -19.71
N ILE A 112 3.66 -8.76 -19.02
CA ILE A 112 4.33 -10.05 -18.84
C ILE A 112 3.50 -11.09 -19.62
N PRO A 113 4.03 -11.67 -20.71
CA PRO A 113 3.29 -12.64 -21.49
C PRO A 113 3.08 -13.92 -20.68
N GLY A 114 1.85 -14.43 -20.70
CA GLY A 114 1.57 -15.78 -20.23
C GLY A 114 2.13 -16.84 -21.17
N ARG A 115 2.30 -18.07 -20.67
CA ARG A 115 2.55 -19.27 -21.50
C ARG A 115 1.26 -20.10 -21.47
N LYS A 116 0.64 -20.36 -22.64
CA LYS A 116 -0.62 -21.13 -22.78
C LYS A 116 -0.40 -22.66 -22.68
N PRO A 117 -1.46 -23.46 -22.45
CA PRO A 117 -2.83 -23.08 -22.04
C PRO A 117 -3.18 -23.49 -20.60
N ALA A 118 -4.23 -22.84 -20.10
CA ALA A 118 -4.92 -23.15 -18.86
C ALA A 118 -5.56 -24.54 -18.88
#